data_AF-X0U943-F1
#
_entry.id   AF-X0U943-F1
#
_cell.length_a   1.000
_cell.length_b   1.000
_cell.length_c   1.000
_cell.angle_alpha   90.00
_cell.angle_beta   90.00
_cell.angle_gamma   90.00
#
_symmetry.space_group_name_H-M   'P 1'
#
loop_
_entity.id
_entity.type
_entity.pdbx_description
1 polymer ?
#
loop_
_entity_poly.entity_id
_entity_poly.type
_entity_poly.pdbx_seq_one_letter_code
_entity_poly.pdbx_strand_id
1 'polypeptide(L)' 'MDFIVENAVKNTDEKQFENLVGHANIKVVGVGGAGNNMVGWLYKKGIKGAEIVACNTD' A
#
# COMPACT_ATOMS: atom_id res chain seq x y z
N MET A 1 -30.55 16.76 16.26
CA MET A 1 -29.65 15.88 17.03
C MET A 1 -29.46 14.56 16.28
N ASP A 2 -30.57 13.94 15.85
CA ASP A 2 -30.57 12.62 15.20
C ASP A 2 -29.77 12.56 13.90
N PHE A 3 -29.83 13.60 13.06
CA PHE A 3 -29.07 13.67 11.81
C PHE A 3 -27.55 13.65 12.01
N ILE A 4 -27.06 14.20 13.12
CA ILE A 4 -25.61 14.22 13.44
C ILE A 4 -25.18 12.85 13.95
N VAL A 5 -26.01 12.23 14.78
CA VAL A 5 -25.80 10.88 15.31
C VAL A 5 -25.83 9.85 14.18
N GLU A 6 -26.80 9.94 13.27
CA GLU A 6 -26.94 9.04 12.12
C GLU A 6 -25.75 9.14 11.15
N ASN A 7 -25.27 10.36 10.86
CA ASN A 7 -24.07 10.55 10.06
C ASN A 7 -22.80 10.05 10.76
N ALA A 8 -22.71 10.18 12.08
CA ALA A 8 -21.58 9.65 12.85
C ALA A 8 -21.54 8.11 12.83
N VAL A 9 -22.70 7.45 12.95
CA VAL A 9 -22.81 5.98 12.85
C VAL A 9 -22.42 5.51 11.44
N LYS A 10 -22.98 6.09 10.38
CA LYS A 10 -22.63 5.74 8.99
C LYS A 10 -21.15 5.91 8.68
N ASN A 11 -20.51 7.00 9.13
CA ASN A 11 -19.06 7.21 8.96
C ASN A 11 -18.21 6.19 9.75
N THR A 12 -18.74 5.63 10.83
CA THR A 12 -18.02 4.62 11.64
C THR A 12 -18.03 3.27 10.93
N ASP A 13 -19.17 2.90 10.32
CA ASP A 13 -19.31 1.65 9.57
C ASP A 13 -18.45 1.63 8.28
N GLU A 14 -18.34 2.76 7.57
CA GLU A 14 -17.46 2.85 6.39
C GLU A 14 -15.97 2.65 6.74
N LYS A 15 -15.50 3.22 7.86
CA LYS A 15 -14.13 3.01 8.35
C LYS A 15 -13.87 1.58 8.81
N GLN A 16 -14.91 0.85 9.23
CA GLN A 16 -14.78 -0.57 9.55
C GLN A 16 -14.64 -1.42 8.28
N PHE A 17 -15.31 -1.05 7.19
CA PHE A 17 -15.16 -1.75 5.90
C PHE A 17 -13.76 -1.63 5.30
N GLU A 18 -13.09 -0.48 5.41
CA GLU A 18 -11.67 -0.34 5.00
C GLU A 18 -10.75 -1.28 5.78
N ASN A 19 -11.05 -1.57 7.05
CA ASN A 19 -10.26 -2.47 7.88
C ASN A 19 -10.61 -3.97 7.66
N LEU A 20 -11.77 -4.26 7.06
CA LEU A 20 -12.22 -5.63 6.71
C LEU A 20 -11.55 -6.15 5.43
N VAL A 21 -11.20 -5.26 4.50
CA VAL A 21 -10.37 -5.60 3.34
C VAL A 21 -8.92 -5.62 3.81
N GLY A 22 -8.47 -6.80 4.28
CA GLY A 22 -7.14 -6.96 4.87
C GLY A 22 -6.02 -6.28 4.08
N HIS A 23 -5.08 -5.66 4.79
CA HIS A 23 -3.95 -4.98 4.16
C HIS A 23 -3.17 -5.97 3.29
N ALA A 24 -3.11 -5.71 1.99
CA ALA A 24 -2.34 -6.54 1.07
C ALA A 24 -0.84 -6.38 1.40
N ASN A 25 -0.17 -7.50 1.64
CA ASN A 25 1.28 -7.52 1.80
C ASN A 25 1.92 -7.44 0.40
N ILE A 26 2.23 -6.22 -0.06
CA ILE A 26 2.78 -5.99 -1.39
C ILE A 26 4.30 -6.09 -1.34
N LYS A 27 4.86 -6.93 -2.22
CA LYS A 27 6.31 -7.02 -2.47
C LYS A 27 6.57 -6.75 -3.96
N VAL A 28 7.57 -5.92 -4.25
CA VAL A 28 8.03 -5.63 -5.61
C VAL A 28 9.46 -6.11 -5.73
N VAL A 29 9.69 -7.09 -6.61
CA VAL A 29 11.00 -7.69 -6.82
C VAL A 29 11.51 -7.35 -8.21
N GLY A 30 12.59 -6.57 -8.28
CA GLY A 30 13.32 -6.27 -9.51
C GLY A 30 14.41 -7.29 -9.73
N VAL A 31 14.39 -7.99 -10.86
CA VAL A 31 15.40 -8.99 -11.21
C VAL A 31 16.19 -8.53 -12.44
N GLY A 32 17.52 -8.66 -12.39
CA GLY A 32 18.41 -8.22 -13.47
C GLY A 32 18.74 -6.72 -13.41
N GLY A 33 19.67 -6.26 -14.25
CA GLY A 33 20.08 -4.84 -14.26
C GLY A 33 18.94 -3.85 -14.53
N ALA A 34 18.05 -4.16 -15.49
CA ALA A 34 16.87 -3.33 -15.76
C ALA A 34 15.86 -3.36 -14.60
N GLY A 35 15.65 -4.53 -13.99
CA GLY A 35 14.80 -4.69 -12.81
C GLY A 35 15.30 -3.86 -11.63
N ASN A 36 16.60 -3.96 -11.32
CA ASN A 36 17.28 -3.19 -10.29
C ASN A 36 17.15 -1.68 -10.49
N ASN A 37 17.29 -1.19 -11.73
CA ASN A 37 17.08 0.22 -12.04
C ASN A 37 15.66 0.68 -11.72
N MET A 38 14.64 -0.11 -12.09
CA MET A 38 13.25 0.23 -11.82
C MET A 38 12.95 0.24 -10.32
N VAL A 39 13.34 -0.81 -9.58
CA VAL A 39 13.13 -0.83 -8.11
C VAL A 39 13.95 0.24 -7.39
N GLY A 40 15.13 0.60 -7.91
CA GLY A 40 15.91 1.73 -7.40
C GLY A 40 15.22 3.08 -7.63
N TRP A 41 14.53 3.27 -8.77
CA TRP A 41 13.70 4.46 -9.01
C TRP A 41 12.50 4.50 -8.04
N LEU A 42 11.81 3.38 -7.87
CA LEU A 42 10.70 3.23 -6.93
C LEU A 42 11.14 3.57 -5.49
N TYR A 43 12.28 3.04 -5.04
CA TYR A 43 12.84 3.35 -3.73
C TYR A 43 13.11 4.85 -3.55
N LYS A 44 13.79 5.49 -4.53
CA LYS A 44 14.09 6.92 -4.49
C LYS A 44 12.84 7.80 -4.52
N LYS A 45 11.75 7.32 -5.12
CA LYS A 45 10.45 8.01 -5.12
C LYS A 45 9.75 7.96 -3.76
N GLY A 46 10.18 7.10 -2.83
CA GLY A 46 9.69 7.04 -1.46
C GLY A 46 8.31 6.37 -1.33
N ILE A 47 8.03 5.37 -2.17
CA ILE A 47 6.74 4.67 -2.17
C ILE A 47 6.54 3.97 -0.84
N LYS A 48 5.32 4.06 -0.31
CA LYS A 48 4.90 3.42 0.94
C LYS A 48 3.91 2.29 0.66
N GLY A 49 3.84 1.33 1.57
CA GLY A 49 2.91 0.21 1.47
C GLY A 49 3.37 -0.96 0.60
N ALA A 50 4.62 -0.93 0.11
CA ALA A 50 5.25 -2.04 -0.57
C ALA A 50 6.69 -2.22 -0.11
N GLU A 51 7.11 -3.47 0.06
CA GLU A 51 8.51 -3.83 0.27
C GLU A 51 9.20 -3.94 -1.09
N ILE A 52 10.38 -3.32 -1.22
CA ILE A 52 11.13 -3.27 -2.47
C ILE A 52 12.36 -4.16 -2.34
N VAL A 53 12.53 -5.11 -3.27
CA VAL A 53 13.62 -6.08 -3.30
C VAL A 53 14.32 -6.02 -4.67
N ALA A 54 15.64 -6.05 -4.66
CA ALA A 54 16.50 -6.08 -5.85
C ALA A 54 17.27 -7.41 -5.87
N CYS A 55 17.34 -8.08 -7.04
CA CYS A 55 18.03 -9.35 -7.20
C CYS A 55 18.79 -9.36 -8.54
N ASN A 56 20.10 -9.59 -8.50
CA ASN A 56 20.93 -9.68 -9.69
C ASN A 56 22.08 -10.65 -9.47
N THR A 57 22.56 -11.29 -10.54
CA THR A 57 23.73 -12.18 -10.50
C THR A 57 25.03 -11.50 -10.94
N ASP A 58 24.90 -10.48 -11.80
CA ASP A 58 25.98 -9.52 -12.07
C ASP A 58 26.20 -8.67 -10.81
#